data_AF-A0A920AIX7-F1
#
_entry.id   AF-A0A920AIX7-F1
#
_cell.length_a   1.000
_cell.length_b   1.000
_cell.length_c   1.000
_cell.angle_alpha   90.00
_cell.angle_beta   90.00
_cell.angle_gamma   90.00
#
_symmetry.space_group_name_H-M   'P 1'
#
loop_
_entity.id
_entity.type
_entity.pdbx_description
1 polymer ?
#
loop_
_entity_poly.entity_id
_entity_poly.type
_entity_poly.pdbx_seq_one_letter_code
_entity_poly.pdbx_strand_id
1 'polypeptide(L)'
;MTSLEREFISIKKLFFPRWDKENLWGVSGSLGTGSGHICPDGHCGFENRTIHVLTTEEDHQWMLVHLICHAVTENNHRIHWQERMKSAELQARQSSMIRLADALKEDLNRYLNLGEVTAKEVEQKSFETAIELPESSPEIWLEVVSSSYEMTGTELTRKFPAAPSRGFRKALKFLQSRNDRQLSFL
;
A
#
# COMPACT_ATOMS: atom_id res chain seq x y z
N MET A 1 8.47 23.92 -12.79
CA MET A 1 8.43 23.17 -11.53
C MET A 1 7.01 23.23 -10.98
N THR A 2 6.35 22.08 -10.84
CA THR A 2 4.96 21.94 -10.36
C THR A 2 4.87 22.14 -8.84
N SER A 3 3.65 22.18 -8.27
CA SER A 3 3.47 22.21 -6.81
C SER A 3 4.05 20.95 -6.15
N LEU A 4 3.70 19.79 -6.71
CA LEU A 4 4.18 18.48 -6.25
C LEU A 4 5.72 18.37 -6.26
N GLU A 5 6.38 18.86 -7.30
CA GLU A 5 7.86 18.87 -7.36
C GLU A 5 8.48 19.75 -6.27
N ARG A 6 7.87 20.90 -5.97
CA ARG A 6 8.30 21.78 -4.87
C ARG A 6 8.16 21.10 -3.52
N GLU A 7 7.03 20.45 -3.29
CA GLU A 7 6.76 19.72 -2.07
C GLU A 7 7.71 18.55 -1.90
N PHE A 8 7.93 17.76 -2.95
CA PHE A 8 8.89 16.66 -2.95
C PHE A 8 10.30 17.14 -2.57
N ILE A 9 10.79 18.23 -3.16
CA ILE A 9 12.09 18.81 -2.80
C ILE A 9 12.12 19.26 -1.33
N SER A 10 11.05 19.89 -0.85
CA SER A 10 10.92 20.34 0.55
C SER A 10 10.96 19.14 1.52
N ILE A 11 10.14 18.12 1.26
CA ILE A 11 10.06 16.89 2.05
C ILE A 11 11.41 16.17 2.08
N LYS A 12 12.07 16.00 0.92
CA LYS A 12 13.41 15.39 0.84
C LYS A 12 14.42 16.11 1.72
N LYS A 13 14.48 17.44 1.63
CA LYS A 13 15.44 18.23 2.39
C LYS A 13 15.16 18.21 3.88
N LEU A 14 13.90 18.29 4.26
CA LEU A 14 13.51 18.34 5.65
C LEU A 14 13.66 16.95 6.29
N PHE A 15 12.97 15.94 5.77
CA PHE A 15 12.83 14.63 6.43
C PHE A 15 13.87 13.60 6.00
N PHE A 16 14.40 13.69 4.78
CA PHE A 16 15.27 12.65 4.19
C PHE A 16 16.57 13.19 3.56
N PRO A 17 17.33 14.08 4.24
CA PRO A 17 18.42 14.84 3.62
C PRO A 17 19.60 14.00 3.12
N ARG A 18 19.66 12.71 3.50
CA ARG A 18 20.77 11.81 3.17
C ARG A 18 20.38 10.65 2.24
N TRP A 19 19.10 10.50 1.90
CA TRP A 19 18.62 9.34 1.14
C TRP A 19 18.97 9.47 -0.35
N ASP A 20 18.60 10.57 -0.99
CA ASP A 20 18.81 10.78 -2.43
C ASP A 20 19.87 11.87 -2.69
N LYS A 21 21.11 11.59 -2.32
CA LYS A 21 22.24 12.54 -2.43
C LYS A 21 22.60 12.88 -3.86
N GLU A 22 22.44 11.93 -4.77
CA GLU A 22 22.74 12.08 -6.19
C GLU A 22 21.57 12.71 -6.97
N ASN A 23 20.44 12.99 -6.29
CA ASN A 23 19.23 13.57 -6.84
C ASN A 23 18.69 12.79 -8.06
N LEU A 24 18.66 11.46 -7.92
CA LEU A 24 18.24 10.54 -8.98
C LEU A 24 16.75 10.19 -8.89
N TRP A 25 16.10 10.49 -7.76
CA TRP A 25 14.67 10.23 -7.59
C TRP A 25 13.82 11.39 -8.09
N GLY A 26 12.78 11.06 -8.86
CA GLY A 26 11.75 11.98 -9.34
C GLY A 26 10.40 11.81 -8.63
N VAL A 27 9.44 12.67 -8.99
CA VAL A 27 8.05 12.58 -8.52
C VAL A 27 7.09 12.77 -9.70
N SER A 28 5.96 12.06 -9.68
CA SER A 28 4.91 12.15 -10.71
C SER A 28 3.53 12.15 -10.09
N GLY A 29 2.61 12.94 -10.67
CA GLY A 29 1.18 12.93 -10.34
C GLY A 29 0.37 11.85 -11.09
N SER A 30 1.05 10.93 -11.78
CA SER A 30 0.42 9.88 -12.61
C SER A 30 1.28 8.62 -12.64
N LEU A 31 0.65 7.44 -12.82
CA LEU A 31 1.34 6.14 -12.92
C LEU A 31 1.97 5.87 -14.29
N GLY A 32 1.74 6.72 -15.30
CA GLY A 32 2.04 6.40 -16.69
C GLY A 32 1.08 5.36 -17.28
N THR A 33 1.24 5.04 -18.57
CA THR A 33 0.43 4.01 -19.23
C THR A 33 1.00 2.62 -18.92
N GLY A 34 0.14 1.70 -18.45
CA GLY A 34 0.49 0.28 -18.31
C GLY A 34 1.18 -0.13 -17.00
N SER A 35 1.06 0.63 -15.91
CA SER A 35 1.71 0.29 -14.64
C SER A 35 1.18 -0.98 -13.95
N GLY A 36 -0.05 -1.41 -14.26
CA GLY A 36 -0.70 -2.56 -13.61
C GLY A 36 -0.87 -2.41 -12.08
N HIS A 37 -0.58 -1.23 -11.53
CA HIS A 37 -0.53 -0.99 -10.09
C HIS A 37 -1.94 -0.81 -9.51
N ILE A 38 -2.16 -1.45 -8.36
CA ILE A 38 -3.49 -1.60 -7.76
C ILE A 38 -3.77 -0.53 -6.69
N CYS A 39 -2.74 0.13 -6.12
CA CYS A 39 -2.97 1.12 -5.07
C CYS A 39 -3.44 2.46 -5.67
N PRO A 40 -4.63 2.96 -5.27
CA PRO A 40 -5.22 4.16 -5.85
C PRO A 40 -4.52 5.45 -5.39
N ASP A 41 -3.81 5.42 -4.25
CA ASP A 41 -3.34 6.64 -3.60
C ASP A 41 -1.88 6.97 -3.97
N GLY A 42 -1.06 5.97 -4.32
CA GLY A 42 0.33 6.18 -4.69
C GLY A 42 1.14 4.92 -4.94
N HIS A 43 2.35 5.11 -5.45
CA HIS A 43 3.29 4.02 -5.77
C HIS A 43 4.75 4.47 -5.65
N CYS A 44 5.60 3.60 -5.08
CA CYS A 44 7.04 3.76 -5.11
C CYS A 44 7.62 2.95 -6.28
N GLY A 45 7.93 3.64 -7.39
CA GLY A 45 8.55 3.03 -8.56
C GLY A 45 10.06 2.88 -8.36
N PHE A 46 10.51 1.73 -7.86
CA PHE A 46 11.94 1.46 -7.64
C PHE A 46 12.73 1.40 -8.95
N GLU A 47 12.14 0.81 -9.99
CA GLU A 47 12.80 0.58 -11.29
C GLU A 47 13.14 1.90 -11.99
N ASN A 48 12.19 2.85 -11.99
CA ASN A 48 12.33 4.16 -12.61
C ASN A 48 12.69 5.27 -11.61
N ARG A 49 12.91 4.92 -10.32
CA ARG A 49 13.20 5.85 -9.21
C ARG A 49 12.21 7.02 -9.16
N THR A 50 10.92 6.72 -9.30
CA THR A 50 9.86 7.74 -9.31
C THR A 50 8.88 7.49 -8.18
N ILE A 51 8.61 8.53 -7.40
CA ILE A 51 7.51 8.54 -6.42
C ILE A 51 6.24 9.00 -7.12
N HIS A 52 5.26 8.11 -7.28
CA HIS A 52 3.98 8.42 -7.91
C HIS A 52 2.95 8.76 -6.83
N VAL A 53 2.50 10.02 -6.79
CA VAL A 53 1.52 10.53 -5.82
C VAL A 53 0.20 10.75 -6.55
N LEU A 54 -0.84 10.03 -6.19
CA LEU A 54 -2.15 10.06 -6.87
C LEU A 54 -3.24 10.68 -5.99
N THR A 55 -2.89 11.09 -4.77
CA THR A 55 -3.79 11.79 -3.85
C THR A 55 -4.06 13.23 -4.27
N THR A 56 -5.03 13.85 -3.59
CA THR A 56 -5.27 15.30 -3.71
C THR A 56 -4.09 16.12 -3.16
N GLU A 57 -3.99 17.39 -3.56
CA GLU A 57 -2.94 18.31 -3.11
C GLU A 57 -2.87 18.44 -1.58
N GLU A 58 -4.00 18.32 -0.88
CA GLU A 58 -4.03 18.41 0.58
C GLU A 58 -3.27 17.27 1.27
N ASP A 59 -3.13 16.14 0.59
CA ASP A 59 -2.53 14.91 1.11
C ASP A 59 -1.13 14.64 0.57
N HIS A 60 -0.63 15.47 -0.36
CA HIS A 60 0.66 15.27 -1.04
C HIS A 60 1.81 15.11 -0.05
N GLN A 61 1.93 15.99 0.94
CA GLN A 61 3.02 15.93 1.91
C GLN A 61 3.05 14.63 2.71
N TRP A 62 1.88 14.16 3.14
CA TRP A 62 1.77 12.88 3.85
C TRP A 62 2.16 11.71 2.95
N MET A 63 1.59 11.65 1.73
CA MET A 63 1.87 10.58 0.79
C MET A 63 3.35 10.57 0.34
N LEU A 64 3.96 11.74 0.17
CA LEU A 64 5.39 11.86 -0.16
C LEU A 64 6.27 11.26 0.95
N VAL A 65 5.99 11.57 2.21
CA VAL A 65 6.74 10.99 3.34
C VAL A 65 6.54 9.47 3.38
N HIS A 66 5.29 9.00 3.25
CA HIS A 66 4.94 7.58 3.23
C HIS A 66 5.71 6.81 2.14
N LEU A 67 5.67 7.29 0.89
CA LEU A 67 6.30 6.62 -0.24
C LEU A 67 7.83 6.72 -0.22
N ILE A 68 8.39 7.83 0.28
CA ILE A 68 9.84 7.92 0.48
C ILE A 68 10.28 6.93 1.57
N CYS A 69 9.51 6.72 2.64
CA CYS A 69 9.81 5.68 3.62
C CYS A 69 9.96 4.31 2.96
N HIS A 70 9.05 3.91 2.06
CA HIS A 70 9.21 2.69 1.27
C HIS A 70 10.50 2.71 0.45
N ALA A 71 10.74 3.81 -0.27
CA ALA A 71 11.91 3.95 -1.13
C ALA A 71 13.25 3.84 -0.40
N VAL A 72 13.28 4.15 0.91
CA VAL A 72 14.49 4.07 1.73
C VAL A 72 14.64 2.70 2.42
N THR A 73 13.55 1.97 2.63
CA THR A 73 13.56 0.70 3.36
C THR A 73 13.21 -0.46 2.43
N GLU A 74 12.00 -0.97 2.55
CA GLU A 74 11.45 -2.11 1.85
C GLU A 74 10.03 -1.72 1.43
N ASN A 75 9.50 -2.41 0.43
CA ASN A 75 8.13 -2.22 -0.02
C ASN A 75 7.11 -2.90 0.93
N ASN A 76 7.22 -2.65 2.24
CA ASN A 76 6.31 -3.09 3.29
C ASN A 76 6.31 -2.10 4.47
N HIS A 77 5.30 -2.17 5.34
CA HIS A 77 5.13 -1.27 6.48
C HIS A 77 5.69 -1.85 7.79
N ARG A 78 6.75 -2.67 7.74
CA ARG A 78 7.37 -3.28 8.93
C ARG A 78 8.26 -2.32 9.70
N ILE A 79 9.00 -2.84 10.67
CA ILE A 79 9.71 -2.08 11.70
C ILE A 79 10.54 -0.91 11.15
N HIS A 80 11.29 -1.09 10.06
CA HIS A 80 12.11 -0.02 9.49
C HIS A 80 11.28 1.10 8.87
N TRP A 81 10.18 0.75 8.18
CA TRP A 81 9.25 1.74 7.66
C TRP A 81 8.57 2.49 8.82
N GLN A 82 8.13 1.77 9.85
CA GLN A 82 7.49 2.35 11.04
C GLN A 82 8.43 3.29 11.81
N GLU A 83 9.69 2.91 12.00
CA GLU A 83 10.72 3.74 12.64
C GLU A 83 10.96 5.04 11.86
N ARG A 84 10.97 4.98 10.52
CA ARG A 84 11.12 6.17 9.68
C ARG A 84 9.90 7.06 9.70
N MET A 85 8.70 6.49 9.61
CA MET A 85 7.46 7.25 9.76
C MET A 85 7.37 7.96 11.10
N LYS A 86 7.74 7.27 12.20
CA LYS A 86 7.80 7.87 13.53
C LYS A 86 8.83 9.00 13.61
N SER A 87 10.01 8.82 13.00
CA SER A 87 11.04 9.86 12.97
C SER A 87 10.56 11.10 12.18
N ALA A 88 9.91 10.89 11.03
CA ALA A 88 9.33 11.96 10.24
C ALA A 88 8.18 12.68 10.99
N GLU A 89 7.33 11.93 11.69
CA GLU A 89 6.26 12.48 12.53
C GLU A 89 6.80 13.41 13.62
N LEU A 90 7.81 12.96 14.38
CA LEU A 90 8.45 13.77 15.41
C LEU A 90 9.09 15.04 14.84
N GLN A 91 9.76 14.91 13.69
CA GLN A 91 10.37 16.05 13.02
C GLN A 91 9.34 17.05 12.48
N ALA A 92 8.18 16.57 11.99
CA ALA A 92 7.09 17.41 11.54
C ALA A 92 6.52 18.20 12.72
N ARG A 93 6.36 17.58 13.90
CA ARG A 93 5.97 18.30 15.13
C ARG A 93 6.98 19.37 15.50
N GLN A 94 8.28 19.03 15.53
CA GLN A 94 9.34 19.98 15.86
C GLN A 94 9.40 21.16 14.89
N SER A 95 9.03 20.93 13.63
CA SER A 95 8.96 21.96 12.58
C SER A 95 7.62 22.69 12.54
N SER A 96 6.73 22.49 13.52
CA SER A 96 5.39 23.07 13.60
C SER A 96 4.47 22.73 12.41
N MET A 97 4.75 21.64 11.69
CA MET A 97 3.91 21.11 10.62
C MET A 97 2.85 20.18 11.21
N ILE A 98 1.97 20.73 12.06
CA ILE A 98 1.07 19.95 12.93
C ILE A 98 0.13 19.04 12.14
N ARG A 99 -0.50 19.53 11.05
CA ARG A 99 -1.37 18.71 10.20
C ARG A 99 -0.67 17.49 9.63
N LEU A 100 0.55 17.67 9.11
CA LEU A 100 1.37 16.58 8.58
C LEU A 100 1.75 15.60 9.70
N ALA A 101 2.18 16.10 10.86
CA ALA A 101 2.53 15.25 11.99
C ALA A 101 1.36 14.37 12.45
N ASP A 102 0.16 14.94 12.54
CA ASP A 102 -1.01 14.18 12.95
C ASP A 102 -1.43 13.14 11.89
N ALA A 103 -1.36 13.48 10.60
CA ALA A 103 -1.58 12.53 9.51
C ALA A 103 -0.57 11.38 9.51
N LEU A 104 0.72 11.66 9.72
CA LEU A 104 1.76 10.64 9.82
C LEU A 104 1.55 9.72 11.04
N LYS A 105 1.11 10.29 12.16
CA LYS A 105 0.80 9.53 13.37
C LYS A 105 -0.40 8.61 13.15
N GLU A 106 -1.45 9.11 12.52
CA GLU A 106 -2.63 8.31 12.18
C GLU A 106 -2.25 7.16 11.26
N ASP A 107 -1.48 7.43 10.20
CA ASP A 107 -1.03 6.42 9.26
C ASP A 107 -0.17 5.35 9.93
N LEU A 108 0.81 5.76 10.75
CA LEU A 108 1.63 4.84 11.54
C LEU A 108 0.77 3.97 12.48
N ASN A 109 -0.23 4.56 13.13
CA ASN A 109 -1.12 3.84 14.05
C ASN A 109 -1.97 2.80 13.34
N ARG A 110 -2.32 2.97 12.06
CA ARG A 110 -3.03 1.95 11.29
C ARG A 110 -2.24 0.64 11.25
N TYR A 111 -0.93 0.74 11.08
CA TYR A 111 -0.05 -0.44 11.00
C TYR A 111 0.42 -0.96 12.36
N LEU A 112 0.61 -0.09 13.36
CA LEU A 112 0.96 -0.53 14.72
C LEU A 112 -0.18 -1.29 15.41
N ASN A 113 -1.43 -0.97 15.06
CA ASN A 113 -2.62 -1.58 15.67
C ASN A 113 -3.26 -2.67 14.79
N LEU A 114 -2.54 -3.17 13.77
CA LEU A 114 -2.88 -4.44 13.13
C LEU A 114 -2.74 -5.52 14.21
N GLY A 115 -3.83 -5.83 14.90
CA GLY A 115 -3.84 -6.86 15.95
C GLY A 115 -3.40 -8.23 15.43
N GLU A 116 -3.49 -9.25 16.29
CA GLU A 116 -3.20 -10.61 15.83
C GLU A 116 -4.19 -11.03 14.74
N VAL A 117 -3.71 -11.06 13.50
CA VAL A 117 -4.46 -11.56 12.35
C VAL A 117 -4.88 -13.01 12.61
N THR A 118 -6.16 -13.28 12.44
CA THR A 118 -6.74 -14.62 12.61
C THR A 118 -6.92 -15.33 11.28
N ALA A 119 -6.95 -16.67 11.32
CA ALA A 119 -7.26 -17.46 10.12
C ALA A 119 -8.64 -17.16 9.53
N LYS A 120 -9.61 -16.72 10.36
CA LYS A 120 -10.96 -16.36 9.92
C LYS A 120 -10.94 -15.08 9.09
N GLU A 121 -10.20 -14.06 9.52
CA GLU A 121 -10.07 -12.81 8.77
C GLU A 121 -9.38 -13.04 7.43
N VAL A 122 -8.28 -13.81 7.42
CA VAL A 122 -7.57 -14.15 6.17
C VAL A 122 -8.49 -14.86 5.19
N GLU A 123 -9.29 -15.82 5.66
CA GLU A 123 -10.25 -16.54 4.82
C GLU A 123 -11.35 -15.62 4.28
N GLN A 124 -11.87 -14.71 5.11
CA GLN A 124 -12.88 -13.73 4.71
C GLN A 124 -12.33 -12.75 3.66
N LYS A 125 -11.16 -12.15 3.91
CA LYS A 125 -10.52 -11.23 2.96
C LYS A 125 -10.20 -11.92 1.65
N SER A 126 -9.78 -13.18 1.70
CA SER A 126 -9.55 -13.99 0.50
C SER A 126 -10.81 -14.23 -0.32
N PHE A 127 -11.95 -14.47 0.34
CA PHE A 127 -13.23 -14.54 -0.33
C PHE A 127 -13.59 -13.22 -1.00
N GLU A 128 -13.51 -12.11 -0.27
CA GLU A 128 -13.83 -10.76 -0.78
C GLU A 128 -12.97 -10.37 -1.98
N THR A 129 -11.64 -10.52 -1.89
CA THR A 129 -10.72 -10.19 -2.98
C THR A 129 -11.03 -10.95 -4.26
N ALA A 130 -11.35 -12.25 -4.18
CA ALA A 130 -11.70 -13.04 -5.36
C ALA A 130 -13.07 -12.65 -5.97
N ILE A 131 -13.99 -12.09 -5.17
CA ILE A 131 -15.26 -11.53 -5.67
C ILE A 131 -15.05 -10.16 -6.32
N GLU A 132 -14.17 -9.33 -5.76
CA GLU A 132 -13.86 -7.99 -6.27
C GLU A 132 -13.03 -8.03 -7.56
N LEU A 133 -12.18 -9.05 -7.71
CA LEU A 133 -11.27 -9.22 -8.84
C LEU A 133 -11.51 -10.55 -9.58
N PRO A 134 -12.73 -10.82 -10.09
CA PRO A 134 -13.10 -12.15 -10.59
C PRO A 134 -12.34 -12.57 -11.85
N GLU A 135 -11.77 -11.61 -12.58
CA GLU A 135 -10.98 -11.84 -13.80
C GLU A 135 -9.48 -12.04 -13.52
N SER A 136 -9.02 -11.77 -12.29
CA SER A 136 -7.63 -11.91 -11.89
C SER A 136 -7.28 -13.35 -11.49
N SER A 137 -5.99 -13.68 -11.52
CA SER A 137 -5.52 -15.02 -11.14
C SER A 137 -5.43 -15.21 -9.62
N PRO A 138 -5.41 -16.46 -9.12
CA PRO A 138 -5.20 -16.75 -7.70
C PRO A 138 -3.90 -16.19 -7.12
N GLU A 139 -2.85 -16.06 -7.94
CA GLU A 139 -1.58 -15.44 -7.55
C GLU A 139 -1.77 -13.96 -7.21
N ILE A 140 -2.50 -13.21 -8.06
CA ILE A 140 -2.83 -11.81 -7.82
C ILE A 140 -3.72 -11.67 -6.58
N TRP A 141 -4.71 -12.56 -6.40
CA TRP A 141 -5.51 -12.53 -5.19
C TRP A 141 -4.68 -12.77 -3.94
N LEU A 142 -3.76 -13.73 -3.96
CA LEU A 142 -2.89 -14.02 -2.83
C LEU A 142 -1.98 -12.83 -2.52
N GLU A 143 -1.46 -12.15 -3.54
CA GLU A 143 -0.67 -10.93 -3.38
C GLU A 143 -1.48 -9.83 -2.65
N VAL A 144 -2.68 -9.52 -3.14
CA VAL A 144 -3.58 -8.51 -2.54
C VAL A 144 -3.94 -8.85 -1.09
N VAL A 145 -4.32 -10.11 -0.83
CA VAL A 145 -4.65 -10.56 0.54
C VAL A 145 -3.43 -10.46 1.44
N SER A 146 -2.26 -10.91 0.97
CA SER A 146 -1.03 -10.89 1.78
C SER A 146 -0.58 -9.46 2.11
N SER A 147 -0.70 -8.55 1.15
CA SER A 147 -0.45 -7.11 1.35
C SER A 147 -1.38 -6.50 2.38
N SER A 148 -2.63 -6.96 2.50
CA SER A 148 -3.58 -6.47 3.50
C SER A 148 -3.14 -6.76 4.95
N TYR A 149 -2.15 -7.63 5.14
CA TYR A 149 -1.66 -8.06 6.44
C TYR A 149 -0.14 -7.86 6.61
N GLU A 150 0.50 -7.06 5.77
CA GLU A 150 1.96 -6.81 5.82
C GLU A 150 2.81 -8.09 5.71
N MET A 151 2.33 -9.06 4.94
CA MET A 151 2.98 -10.35 4.70
C MET A 151 3.22 -10.57 3.22
N THR A 152 4.28 -11.30 2.89
CA THR A 152 4.39 -11.95 1.58
C THR A 152 3.37 -13.09 1.46
N GLY A 153 3.00 -13.47 0.24
CA GLY A 153 2.16 -14.66 0.01
C GLY A 153 2.73 -15.92 0.68
N THR A 154 4.06 -16.09 0.68
CA THR A 154 4.76 -17.18 1.36
C THR A 154 4.62 -17.12 2.89
N GLU A 155 4.76 -15.95 3.49
CA GLU A 155 4.59 -15.80 4.94
C GLU A 155 3.14 -16.01 5.37
N LEU A 156 2.19 -15.46 4.62
CA LEU A 156 0.76 -15.62 4.87
C LEU A 156 0.36 -17.10 4.80
N THR A 157 0.78 -17.82 3.75
CA THR A 157 0.50 -19.24 3.60
C THR A 157 1.25 -20.09 4.63
N ARG A 158 2.45 -19.73 5.04
CA ARG A 158 3.14 -20.42 6.15
C ARG A 158 2.38 -20.24 7.47
N LYS A 159 1.89 -19.03 7.77
CA LYS A 159 1.19 -18.71 9.02
C LYS A 159 -0.25 -19.24 9.03
N PHE A 160 -0.93 -19.23 7.88
CA PHE A 160 -2.32 -19.67 7.71
C PHE A 160 -2.47 -20.64 6.52
N PRO A 161 -1.97 -21.88 6.61
CA PRO A 161 -1.81 -22.79 5.46
C PRO A 161 -3.06 -23.02 4.61
N ALA A 162 -4.23 -23.03 5.22
CA ALA A 162 -5.47 -23.34 4.52
C ALA A 162 -6.39 -22.13 4.31
N ALA A 163 -6.22 -21.04 5.07
CA ALA A 163 -7.20 -19.96 5.11
C ALA A 163 -7.38 -19.26 3.75
N PRO A 164 -6.32 -18.85 3.02
CA PRO A 164 -6.50 -18.22 1.72
C PRO A 164 -7.22 -19.12 0.71
N SER A 165 -6.75 -20.37 0.60
CA SER A 165 -7.33 -21.36 -0.31
C SER A 165 -8.81 -21.66 -0.04
N ARG A 166 -9.26 -21.58 1.22
CA ARG A 166 -10.68 -21.79 1.56
C ARG A 166 -11.52 -20.60 1.12
N GLY A 167 -11.05 -19.38 1.32
CA GLY A 167 -11.71 -18.16 0.85
C GLY A 167 -11.87 -18.12 -0.67
N PHE A 168 -10.77 -18.34 -1.40
CA PHE A 168 -10.78 -18.37 -2.87
C PHE A 168 -11.73 -19.45 -3.42
N ARG A 169 -11.68 -20.67 -2.87
CA ARG A 169 -12.60 -21.75 -3.29
C ARG A 169 -14.07 -21.42 -3.01
N LYS A 170 -14.37 -20.74 -1.90
CA LYS A 170 -15.73 -20.29 -1.59
C LYS A 170 -16.20 -19.25 -2.61
N ALA A 171 -15.34 -18.30 -2.97
CA ALA A 171 -15.65 -17.26 -3.96
C ALA A 171 -15.89 -17.84 -5.34
N LEU A 172 -15.03 -18.75 -5.81
CA LEU A 172 -15.19 -19.43 -7.10
C LEU A 172 -16.53 -20.18 -7.20
N LYS A 173 -16.93 -20.91 -6.15
CA LYS A 173 -18.24 -21.57 -6.10
C LYS A 173 -19.40 -20.58 -6.14
N PHE A 174 -19.27 -19.46 -5.44
CA PHE A 174 -20.28 -18.41 -5.43
C PHE A 174 -20.45 -17.79 -6.83
N LEU A 175 -19.34 -17.43 -7.49
CA LEU A 175 -19.34 -16.85 -8.85
C LEU A 175 -19.94 -17.82 -9.88
N GLN A 176 -19.56 -19.10 -9.84
CA GLN A 176 -20.15 -20.14 -10.69
C GLN A 176 -21.66 -20.22 -10.51
N SER A 177 -22.15 -20.32 -9.26
CA SER A 177 -23.59 -20.42 -8.98
C SER A 177 -24.39 -19.20 -9.43
N ARG A 178 -23.78 -18.02 -9.45
CA ARG A 178 -24.40 -16.79 -9.92
C ARG A 178 -24.51 -16.77 -11.45
N ASN A 179 -23.47 -17.20 -12.15
CA ASN A 179 -23.46 -17.28 -13.60
C ASN A 179 -24.45 -18.34 -14.11
N ASP A 180 -24.50 -19.51 -13.47
CA ASP A 180 -25.46 -20.58 -13.81
C ASP A 180 -26.91 -20.11 -13.67
N ARG A 181 -27.20 -19.34 -12.61
CA ARG A 181 -28.52 -18.72 -12.43
C ARG A 181 -28.83 -17.73 -13.54
N GLN A 182 -27.89 -16.87 -13.94
CA GLN A 182 -28.12 -15.91 -15.01
C GLN A 182 -28.38 -16.58 -16.37
N LEU A 183 -27.69 -17.69 -16.66
CA LEU A 183 -27.90 -18.47 -17.88
C LEU A 183 -29.23 -19.25 -17.85
N SER A 184 -29.73 -19.65 -16.68
CA SER A 184 -31.03 -20.34 -16.55
C SER A 184 -32.26 -19.46 -16.78
N PHE A 185 -32.09 -18.15 -16.92
CA PHE A 185 -33.16 -17.17 -17.22
C PHE A 185 -33.08 -16.59 -18.63
N LEU A 186 -32.16 -17.08 -19.47
CA LEU A 186 -32.03 -16.76 -20.90
C LEU A 186 -32.53 -17.94 -21.76
#